data_AF-A0AAF0L7R6-F1
#
_entry.id   AF-A0AAF0L7R6-F1
#
_cell.length_a   1.000
_cell.length_b   1.000
_cell.length_c   1.000
_cell.angle_alpha   90.00
_cell.angle_beta   90.00
_cell.angle_gamma   90.00
#
_symmetry.space_group_name_H-M   'P 1'
#
loop_
_entity.id
_entity.type
_entity.pdbx_description
1 polymer ?
#
loop_
_entity_poly.entity_id
_entity_poly.type
_entity_poly.pdbx_seq_one_letter_code
_entity_poly.pdbx_strand_id
1 'polypeptide(L)'
;MQGTRGRLTTATVLAAAAVLALSGCAQGGHEMGESVTTSLNGSAFHGQLAITATEVERVTDDALDQFGLRARGDDAYLAHFTVERVRGAFDPDAVGDLANDAWGLRADDRLQAGPELAASDRNAVLRDACPFDRTAIAAALTADGTADVCAVLLAPEGSTVDAVSYLRAAPVDEGPAGNATITWRASDS
;
A
#
# COMPACT_ATOMS: atom_id res chain seq x y z
N MET A 1 -58.39 -26.85 -42.94
CA MET A 1 -57.41 -26.01 -43.64
C MET A 1 -56.47 -25.41 -42.62
N GLN A 2 -55.18 -25.46 -42.94
CA GLN A 2 -54.05 -25.00 -42.13
C GLN A 2 -54.11 -23.49 -41.88
N GLY A 3 -53.53 -23.05 -40.76
CA GLY A 3 -53.42 -21.64 -40.40
C GLY A 3 -52.57 -21.45 -39.14
N THR A 4 -51.29 -21.80 -39.25
CA THR A 4 -50.24 -21.68 -38.24
C THR A 4 -49.78 -20.22 -38.08
N ARG A 5 -49.21 -19.90 -36.91
CA ARG A 5 -48.33 -18.74 -36.54
C ARG A 5 -49.07 -17.58 -35.85
N GLY A 6 -48.62 -17.01 -34.73
CA GLY A 6 -47.32 -17.10 -34.06
C GLY A 6 -47.44 -16.94 -32.55
N ARG A 7 -46.55 -17.64 -31.85
CA ARG A 7 -46.30 -17.57 -30.41
C ARG A 7 -45.23 -16.49 -30.15
N LEU A 8 -45.41 -15.78 -29.02
CA LEU A 8 -44.37 -15.22 -28.12
C LEU A 8 -43.47 -14.14 -28.75
N THR A 9 -43.06 -13.06 -28.09
CA THR A 9 -42.57 -12.92 -26.71
C THR A 9 -42.67 -11.44 -26.35
N THR A 10 -43.47 -11.08 -25.34
CA THR A 10 -43.39 -9.74 -24.74
C THR A 10 -42.22 -9.75 -23.77
N ALA A 11 -41.14 -9.05 -24.13
CA ALA A 11 -39.96 -8.91 -23.29
C ALA A 11 -40.32 -8.10 -22.04
N THR A 12 -40.44 -8.77 -20.90
CA THR A 12 -40.47 -8.14 -19.57
C THR A 12 -39.10 -7.51 -19.33
N VAL A 13 -39.04 -6.18 -19.40
CA VAL A 13 -37.89 -5.40 -18.95
C VAL A 13 -37.78 -5.61 -17.44
N LEU A 14 -36.82 -6.42 -16.99
CA LEU A 14 -36.41 -6.45 -15.60
C LEU A 14 -35.80 -5.09 -15.27
N ALA A 15 -36.56 -4.25 -14.58
CA ALA A 15 -36.02 -3.10 -13.88
C ALA A 15 -35.13 -3.65 -12.74
N ALA A 16 -33.82 -3.66 -12.95
CA ALA A 16 -32.87 -3.87 -11.88
C ALA A 16 -33.02 -2.70 -10.89
N ALA A 17 -33.63 -2.97 -9.74
CA ALA A 17 -33.61 -2.05 -8.61
C ALA A 17 -32.16 -1.92 -8.18
N ALA A 18 -31.54 -0.77 -8.48
CA ALA A 18 -30.27 -0.37 -7.91
C ALA A 18 -30.47 -0.21 -6.40
N VAL A 19 -30.12 -1.23 -5.63
CA VAL A 19 -30.00 -1.12 -4.18
C VAL A 19 -28.75 -0.29 -3.92
N LEU A 20 -28.96 1.00 -3.64
CA LEU A 20 -27.95 1.88 -3.07
C LEU A 20 -27.62 1.38 -1.65
N ALA A 21 -26.67 0.44 -1.57
CA ALA A 21 -26.05 0.06 -0.31
C ALA A 21 -25.06 1.16 0.09
N LEU A 22 -25.56 2.20 0.75
CA LEU A 22 -24.75 3.10 1.59
C LEU A 22 -24.50 2.38 2.92
N SER A 23 -23.65 1.37 2.90
CA SER A 23 -23.02 0.79 4.09
C SER A 23 -21.62 1.39 4.24
N GLY A 24 -21.30 1.80 5.47
CA GLY A 24 -20.16 2.63 5.90
C GLY A 24 -18.85 2.51 5.11
N CYS A 25 -18.20 3.66 4.96
CA CYS A 25 -16.90 3.90 4.35
C CYS A 25 -15.77 3.11 5.03
N ALA A 26 -15.68 1.83 4.69
CA ALA A 26 -14.52 0.96 4.84
C ALA A 26 -14.54 -0.01 3.66
N GLN A 27 -14.50 0.53 2.43
CA GLN A 27 -14.62 -0.23 1.19
C GLN A 27 -13.69 0.41 0.16
N GLY A 28 -12.56 -0.25 -0.14
CA GLY A 28 -11.62 0.20 -1.16
C GLY A 28 -10.18 -0.17 -0.85
N GLY A 29 -9.87 -1.46 -0.75
CA GLY A 29 -8.49 -1.94 -0.84
C GLY A 29 -8.26 -2.47 -2.25
N HIS A 30 -7.16 -2.04 -2.89
CA HIS A 30 -6.62 -2.62 -4.10
C HIS A 30 -6.14 -4.05 -3.83
N GLU A 31 -6.04 -4.88 -4.85
CA GLU A 31 -5.46 -6.22 -4.68
C GLU A 31 -3.92 -6.13 -4.72
N MET A 32 -3.22 -7.01 -4.00
CA MET A 32 -1.75 -7.08 -4.10
C MET A 32 -1.33 -7.25 -5.57
N GLY A 33 -0.33 -6.49 -6.02
CA GLY A 33 0.11 -6.42 -7.41
C GLY A 33 -0.63 -5.40 -8.29
N GLU A 34 -1.73 -4.80 -7.80
CA GLU A 34 -2.39 -3.70 -8.49
C GLU A 34 -1.61 -2.39 -8.31
N SER A 35 -1.32 -1.71 -9.43
CA SER A 35 -0.61 -0.43 -9.42
C SER A 35 -1.58 0.74 -9.30
N VAL A 36 -1.30 1.65 -8.36
CA VAL A 36 -2.15 2.80 -8.04
C VAL A 36 -1.36 4.09 -8.20
N THR A 37 -1.85 5.00 -9.04
CA THR A 37 -1.21 6.31 -9.22
C THR A 37 -1.74 7.33 -8.22
N THR A 38 -0.83 8.08 -7.61
CA THR A 38 -1.14 9.15 -6.66
C THR A 38 -0.25 10.37 -6.90
N SER A 39 -0.77 11.55 -6.58
CA SER A 39 0.03 12.75 -6.49
C SER A 39 0.74 12.81 -5.14
N LEU A 40 1.97 13.29 -5.14
CA LEU A 40 2.70 13.67 -3.95
C LEU A 40 3.07 15.14 -4.05
N ASN A 41 2.84 15.85 -2.96
CA ASN A 41 3.33 17.21 -2.77
C ASN A 41 4.09 17.27 -1.44
N GLY A 42 5.03 16.34 -1.29
CA GLY A 42 5.79 16.18 -0.07
C GLY A 42 7.10 16.97 -0.12
N SER A 43 7.94 16.74 0.88
CA SER A 43 9.22 17.44 1.02
C SER A 43 10.30 16.89 0.08
N ALA A 44 10.22 15.61 -0.26
CA ALA A 44 11.16 14.85 -1.07
C ALA A 44 10.72 14.77 -2.53
N PHE A 45 9.42 14.77 -2.79
CA PHE A 45 8.88 14.59 -4.12
C PHE A 45 7.66 15.46 -4.38
N HIS A 46 7.72 16.14 -5.53
CA HIS A 46 6.61 16.89 -6.10
C HIS A 46 6.27 16.30 -7.47
N GLY A 47 5.17 15.55 -7.55
CA GLY A 47 4.83 14.84 -8.77
C GLY A 47 3.76 13.78 -8.61
N GLN A 48 3.81 12.77 -9.48
CA GLN A 48 2.98 11.57 -9.38
C GLN A 48 3.84 10.33 -9.34
N LEU A 49 3.48 9.43 -8.43
CA LEU A 49 4.04 8.09 -8.29
C LEU A 49 2.95 7.07 -8.62
N ALA A 50 3.34 5.98 -9.27
CA ALA A 50 2.57 4.75 -9.29
C ALA A 50 3.19 3.82 -8.24
N ILE A 51 2.37 3.30 -7.33
CA ILE A 51 2.82 2.44 -6.25
C ILE A 51 2.10 1.11 -6.40
N THR A 52 2.84 0.03 -6.22
CA THR A 52 2.33 -1.35 -6.24
C THR A 52 2.81 -2.03 -4.97
N ALA A 53 1.90 -2.50 -4.11
CA ALA A 53 2.29 -3.44 -3.06
C ALA A 53 2.47 -4.82 -3.68
N THR A 54 3.62 -5.45 -3.46
CA THR A 54 3.96 -6.72 -4.10
C THR A 54 3.83 -7.89 -3.13
N GLU A 55 4.16 -7.67 -1.86
CA GLU A 55 4.24 -8.74 -0.86
C GLU A 55 4.15 -8.18 0.56
N VAL A 56 3.62 -8.97 1.48
CA VAL A 56 3.71 -8.72 2.92
C VAL A 56 3.90 -10.06 3.64
N GLU A 57 4.95 -10.15 4.45
CA GLU A 57 5.29 -11.40 5.15
C GLU A 57 5.49 -11.14 6.65
N ARG A 58 4.97 -12.04 7.48
CA ARG A 58 5.24 -12.03 8.92
C ARG A 58 6.69 -12.47 9.15
N VAL A 59 7.43 -11.69 9.92
CA VAL A 59 8.78 -12.02 10.38
C VAL A 59 8.70 -13.11 11.44
N THR A 60 9.55 -14.13 11.34
CA THR A 60 9.63 -15.20 12.35
C THR A 60 10.32 -14.69 13.62
N ASP A 61 10.06 -15.33 14.76
CA ASP A 61 10.68 -14.96 16.04
C ASP A 61 12.22 -14.99 15.97
N ASP A 62 12.79 -16.02 15.31
CA ASP A 62 14.23 -16.12 15.06
C ASP A 62 14.77 -14.94 14.24
N ALA A 63 13.98 -14.45 13.27
CA ALA A 63 14.35 -13.31 12.44
C ALA A 63 14.18 -11.98 13.20
N LEU A 64 13.18 -11.83 14.07
CA LEU A 64 13.03 -10.67 14.95
C LEU A 64 14.27 -10.47 15.84
N ASP A 65 14.72 -11.55 16.48
CA ASP A 65 15.94 -11.57 17.28
C ASP A 65 17.17 -11.21 16.44
N GLN A 66 17.28 -11.79 15.25
CA GLN A 66 18.37 -11.48 14.31
C GLN A 66 18.33 -10.05 13.79
N PHE A 67 17.15 -9.44 13.64
CA PHE A 67 16.97 -8.05 13.25
C PHE A 67 17.20 -7.08 14.42
N GLY A 68 17.32 -7.58 15.65
CA GLY A 68 17.42 -6.76 16.85
C GLY A 68 16.14 -5.99 17.15
N LEU A 69 15.02 -6.41 16.54
CA LEU A 69 13.70 -5.90 16.85
C LEU A 69 13.29 -6.54 18.18
N ARG A 70 13.14 -5.73 19.23
CA ARG A 70 12.65 -6.25 20.51
C ARG A 70 11.19 -6.63 20.35
N ALA A 71 10.83 -7.86 20.73
CA ALA A 71 9.45 -8.24 20.98
C ALA A 71 8.87 -7.32 22.07
N ARG A 72 8.23 -6.22 21.67
CA ARG A 72 7.54 -5.29 22.56
C ARG A 72 6.06 -5.70 22.77
N GLY A 73 5.75 -6.96 22.52
CA GLY A 73 4.37 -7.45 22.36
C GLY A 73 3.80 -7.19 20.96
N ASP A 74 4.68 -6.97 19.97
CA ASP A 74 4.32 -6.76 18.58
C ASP A 74 4.97 -7.83 17.69
N ASP A 75 4.22 -8.31 16.71
CA ASP A 75 4.70 -9.04 15.53
C ASP A 75 5.24 -8.05 14.50
N ALA A 76 6.35 -8.39 13.82
CA ALA A 76 6.84 -7.58 12.70
C ALA A 76 6.49 -8.21 11.35
N TYR A 77 6.38 -7.33 10.36
CA TYR A 77 6.09 -7.67 8.98
C TYR A 77 7.06 -6.93 8.07
N LEU A 78 7.50 -7.59 7.00
CA LEU A 78 8.19 -6.94 5.89
C LEU A 78 7.19 -6.78 4.75
N ALA A 79 6.94 -5.55 4.34
CA ALA A 79 6.07 -5.24 3.22
C ALA A 79 6.88 -4.66 2.06
N HIS A 80 6.76 -5.25 0.89
CA HIS A 80 7.48 -4.85 -0.32
C HIS A 80 6.56 -4.09 -1.26
N PHE A 81 7.11 -3.03 -1.84
CA PHE A 81 6.44 -2.17 -2.79
C PHE A 81 7.37 -1.86 -3.96
N THR A 82 6.81 -1.79 -5.16
CA THR A 82 7.47 -1.16 -6.30
C THR A 82 6.90 0.24 -6.46
N VAL A 83 7.78 1.24 -6.54
CA VAL A 83 7.43 2.64 -6.75
C VAL A 83 7.97 3.08 -8.10
N GLU A 84 7.10 3.63 -8.94
CA GLU A 84 7.45 4.16 -10.26
C GLU A 84 7.13 5.67 -10.33
N ARG A 85 8.10 6.44 -10.82
CA ARG A 85 7.94 7.87 -11.09
C ARG A 85 7.21 8.04 -12.42
N VAL A 86 5.93 8.42 -12.33
CA VAL A 86 5.13 8.77 -13.51
C VAL A 86 5.54 10.14 -14.05
N ARG A 87 5.62 11.15 -13.18
CA ARG A 87 6.09 12.51 -13.52
C ARG A 87 6.52 13.27 -12.27
N GLY A 88 7.35 14.28 -12.45
CA GLY A 88 7.87 15.10 -11.34
C GLY A 88 9.35 14.88 -11.11
N ALA A 89 9.87 15.46 -10.04
CA ALA A 89 11.28 15.36 -9.69
C ALA A 89 11.43 15.03 -8.21
N PHE A 90 12.41 14.18 -7.90
CA PHE A 90 12.88 13.98 -6.55
C PHE A 90 13.88 15.06 -6.20
N ASP A 91 13.73 15.63 -5.02
CA ASP A 91 14.81 16.33 -4.36
C ASP A 91 15.73 15.25 -3.74
N PRO A 92 16.97 15.07 -4.24
CA PRO A 92 17.87 14.04 -3.74
C PRO A 92 18.30 14.27 -2.28
N ASP A 93 18.12 15.50 -1.77
CA ASP A 93 18.49 15.88 -0.40
C ASP A 93 17.31 15.73 0.58
N ALA A 94 16.10 15.52 0.08
CA ALA A 94 14.92 15.28 0.90
C ALA A 94 14.41 13.85 0.71
N VAL A 95 14.23 13.13 1.82
CA VAL A 95 13.89 11.70 1.82
C VAL A 95 12.76 11.35 2.78
N GLY A 96 11.92 12.34 3.10
CA GLY A 96 10.83 12.18 4.04
C GLY A 96 9.68 11.34 3.50
N ASP A 97 9.33 11.47 2.22
CA ASP A 97 8.01 11.04 1.74
C ASP A 97 7.85 9.54 1.50
N LEU A 98 8.96 8.80 1.49
CA LEU A 98 9.03 7.34 1.41
C LEU A 98 9.67 6.72 2.66
N ALA A 99 9.79 7.50 3.75
CA ALA A 99 10.26 7.02 5.05
C ALA A 99 9.34 5.91 5.62
N ASN A 100 9.81 5.13 6.60
CA ASN A 100 9.12 3.90 7.03
C ASN A 100 7.71 4.19 7.58
N ASP A 101 7.53 5.38 8.16
CA ASP A 101 6.28 5.93 8.68
C ASP A 101 5.35 6.48 7.59
N ALA A 102 5.78 6.54 6.32
CA ALA A 102 4.91 6.78 5.17
C ALA A 102 4.12 5.52 4.78
N TRP A 103 4.54 4.36 5.28
CA TRP A 103 3.91 3.06 5.05
C TRP A 103 3.14 2.63 6.30
N GLY A 104 2.15 1.75 6.14
CA GLY A 104 1.37 1.25 7.26
C GLY A 104 0.79 -0.13 7.01
N LEU A 105 0.30 -0.75 8.07
CA LEU A 105 -0.44 -2.01 8.01
C LEU A 105 -1.80 -1.85 8.68
N ARG A 106 -2.79 -2.60 8.22
CA ARG A 106 -4.06 -2.76 8.91
C ARG A 106 -4.07 -4.08 9.67
N ALA A 107 -4.24 -3.98 10.98
CA ALA A 107 -4.36 -5.10 11.90
C ALA A 107 -5.62 -4.93 12.74
N ASP A 108 -6.48 -5.96 12.78
CA ASP A 108 -7.75 -5.96 13.53
C ASP A 108 -8.57 -4.66 13.29
N ASP A 109 -8.78 -4.32 12.02
CA ASP A 109 -9.47 -3.10 11.57
C ASP A 109 -8.80 -1.76 11.93
N ARG A 110 -7.57 -1.77 12.44
CA ARG A 110 -6.79 -0.56 12.75
C ARG A 110 -5.62 -0.39 11.82
N LEU A 111 -5.62 0.75 11.11
CA LEU A 111 -4.47 1.20 10.34
C LEU A 111 -3.44 1.84 11.27
N GLN A 112 -2.20 1.40 11.15
CA GLN A 112 -1.06 1.93 11.91
C GLN A 112 0.14 2.15 11.00
N ALA A 113 0.81 3.28 11.19
CA ALA A 113 2.03 3.60 10.45
C ALA A 113 3.20 2.74 10.92
N GLY A 114 4.15 2.48 10.02
CA GLY A 114 5.42 1.87 10.38
C GLY A 114 6.16 2.72 11.42
N PRO A 115 6.92 2.10 12.33
CA PRO A 115 7.72 2.83 13.31
C PRO A 115 8.77 3.69 12.60
N GLU A 116 9.14 4.81 13.23
CA GLU A 116 10.35 5.50 12.82
C GLU A 116 11.57 4.62 13.18
N LEU A 117 12.32 4.18 12.17
CA LEU A 117 13.52 3.37 12.36
C LEU A 117 14.75 4.27 12.45
N ALA A 118 15.36 4.35 13.64
CA ALA A 118 16.63 5.05 13.78
C ALA A 118 17.75 4.27 13.05
N ALA A 119 18.88 4.93 12.79
CA ALA A 119 20.05 4.25 12.21
C ALA A 119 20.58 3.13 13.12
N SER A 120 20.42 3.26 14.44
CA SER A 120 20.78 2.25 15.43
C SER A 120 19.91 1.01 15.39
N ASP A 121 18.67 1.13 14.93
CA ASP A 121 17.69 0.03 14.92
C ASP A 121 17.85 -0.87 13.68
N ARG A 122 18.72 -0.48 12.75
CA ARG A 122 18.94 -1.13 11.45
C ARG A 122 20.25 -1.89 11.46
N ASN A 123 20.22 -3.11 11.98
CA ASN A 123 21.41 -3.97 11.93
C ASN A 123 21.69 -4.47 10.49
N ALA A 124 22.79 -5.17 10.28
CA ALA A 124 23.18 -5.62 8.94
C ALA A 124 22.18 -6.63 8.35
N VAL A 125 21.60 -7.50 9.17
CA VAL A 125 20.69 -8.56 8.72
C VAL A 125 19.37 -7.96 8.25
N LEU A 126 18.79 -7.03 9.03
CA LEU A 126 17.57 -6.34 8.63
C LEU A 126 17.78 -5.50 7.36
N ARG A 127 18.95 -4.87 7.20
CA ARG A 127 19.27 -4.11 5.99
C ARG A 127 19.40 -4.97 4.75
N ASP A 128 19.83 -6.22 4.90
CA ASP A 128 19.94 -7.18 3.79
C ASP A 128 18.57 -7.73 3.39
N ALA A 129 17.74 -8.07 4.38
CA ALA A 129 16.38 -8.57 4.16
C ALA A 129 15.41 -7.48 3.66
N CYS A 130 15.53 -6.27 4.21
CA CYS A 130 14.66 -5.13 3.92
C CYS A 130 15.55 -3.90 3.69
N PRO A 131 16.06 -3.70 2.46
CA PRO A 131 16.98 -2.62 2.14
C PRO A 131 16.25 -1.28 2.16
N PHE A 132 16.09 -0.74 3.37
CA PHE A 132 15.50 0.56 3.62
C PHE A 132 16.54 1.68 3.49
N ASP A 133 17.19 1.70 2.33
CA ASP A 133 18.18 2.72 1.96
C ASP A 133 17.49 3.84 1.19
N ARG A 134 17.18 4.91 1.90
CA ARG A 134 16.54 6.11 1.36
C ARG A 134 17.33 6.74 0.22
N THR A 135 18.66 6.72 0.30
CA THR A 135 19.52 7.27 -0.75
C THR A 135 19.49 6.39 -1.99
N ALA A 136 19.49 5.06 -1.82
CA ALA A 136 19.35 4.13 -2.94
C ALA A 136 17.98 4.27 -3.63
N ILE A 137 16.89 4.39 -2.87
CA ILE A 137 15.53 4.61 -3.41
C ILE A 137 15.48 5.90 -4.23
N ALA A 138 15.98 7.02 -3.68
CA ALA A 138 15.99 8.30 -4.39
C ALA A 138 16.86 8.26 -5.66
N ALA A 139 18.02 7.58 -5.60
CA ALA A 139 18.90 7.40 -6.75
C ALA A 139 18.24 6.58 -7.85
N ALA A 140 17.59 5.46 -7.52
CA ALA A 140 16.90 4.60 -8.47
C ALA A 140 15.70 5.31 -9.13
N LEU A 141 14.88 6.03 -8.34
CA LEU A 141 13.78 6.84 -8.88
C LEU A 141 14.27 8.00 -9.76
N THR A 142 15.47 8.51 -9.51
CA THR A 142 16.06 9.56 -10.34
C THR A 142 16.58 9.01 -11.66
N ALA A 143 17.36 7.92 -11.60
CA ALA A 143 18.07 7.33 -12.72
C ALA A 143 17.14 6.52 -13.64
N ASP A 144 16.44 5.54 -13.08
CA ASP A 144 15.66 4.55 -13.82
C ASP A 144 14.16 4.85 -13.75
N GLY A 145 13.74 5.67 -12.79
CA GLY A 145 12.33 6.00 -12.58
C GLY A 145 11.58 4.94 -11.78
N THR A 146 12.23 3.87 -11.34
CA THR A 146 11.63 2.80 -10.53
C THR A 146 12.52 2.48 -9.35
N ALA A 147 11.91 2.19 -8.19
CA ALA A 147 12.61 1.71 -7.01
C ALA A 147 11.78 0.66 -6.27
N ASP A 148 12.48 -0.32 -5.72
CA ASP A 148 11.91 -1.24 -4.74
C ASP A 148 12.03 -0.63 -3.35
N VAL A 149 10.92 -0.66 -2.61
CA VAL A 149 10.82 -0.15 -1.25
C VAL A 149 10.36 -1.28 -0.36
N CYS A 150 11.10 -1.56 0.70
CA CYS A 150 10.68 -2.47 1.75
C CYS A 150 10.37 -1.68 3.03
N ALA A 151 9.23 -1.91 3.66
CA ALA A 151 8.85 -1.30 4.93
C ALA A 151 8.81 -2.35 6.04
N VAL A 152 9.31 -1.99 7.23
CA VAL A 152 9.15 -2.78 8.44
C VAL A 152 7.92 -2.26 9.17
N LEU A 153 6.91 -3.11 9.32
CA LEU A 153 5.62 -2.76 9.91
C LEU A 153 5.40 -3.61 11.17
N LEU A 154 4.74 -3.05 12.17
CA LEU A 154 4.47 -3.73 13.44
C LEU A 154 2.96 -3.90 13.65
N ALA A 155 2.54 -5.07 14.12
CA ALA A 155 1.19 -5.33 14.59
C ALA A 155 1.22 -5.84 16.03
N PRO A 156 0.19 -5.58 16.86
CA PRO A 156 0.08 -6.26 18.13
C PRO A 156 0.14 -7.78 17.95
N GLU A 157 0.80 -8.47 18.87
CA GLU A 157 0.97 -9.92 18.81
C GLU A 157 -0.38 -10.64 18.67
N GLY A 158 -0.48 -11.53 17.67
CA GLY A 158 -1.69 -12.31 17.41
C GLY A 158 -2.81 -11.57 16.69
N SER A 159 -2.60 -10.31 16.27
CA SER A 159 -3.53 -9.60 15.39
C SER A 159 -3.58 -10.24 14.00
N THR A 160 -4.74 -10.14 13.34
CA THR A 160 -4.86 -10.49 11.92
C THR A 160 -4.47 -9.30 11.07
N VAL A 161 -3.41 -9.43 10.27
CA VAL A 161 -3.02 -8.43 9.28
C VAL A 161 -3.73 -8.72 7.96
N ASP A 162 -4.50 -7.76 7.48
CA ASP A 162 -5.35 -7.92 6.30
C ASP A 162 -5.02 -6.95 5.15
N ALA A 163 -4.14 -5.98 5.40
CA ALA A 163 -3.76 -4.98 4.40
C ALA A 163 -2.46 -4.24 4.73
N VAL A 164 -1.84 -3.68 3.70
CA VAL A 164 -0.75 -2.71 3.77
C VAL A 164 -1.13 -1.43 3.05
N SER A 165 -0.52 -0.31 3.42
CA SER A 165 -0.93 1.00 2.95
C SER A 165 0.22 1.97 2.72
N TYR A 166 0.00 2.91 1.82
CA TYR A 166 0.77 4.14 1.69
C TYR A 166 -0.05 5.33 2.20
N LEU A 167 0.50 6.07 3.17
CA LEU A 167 -0.26 6.99 4.03
C LEU A 167 -0.20 8.46 3.61
N ARG A 168 0.64 8.79 2.62
CA ARG A 168 0.93 10.18 2.21
C ARG A 168 0.42 10.50 0.82
N ALA A 169 -0.53 9.72 0.33
CA ALA A 169 -1.12 9.92 -0.99
C ALA A 169 -1.95 11.20 -1.05
N ALA A 170 -2.04 11.77 -2.24
CA ALA A 170 -3.05 12.78 -2.59
C ALA A 170 -3.77 12.38 -3.89
N PRO A 171 -5.05 12.75 -4.06
CA PRO A 171 -5.78 12.50 -5.31
C PRO A 171 -5.06 13.09 -6.53
N VAL A 172 -5.18 12.43 -7.68
CA VAL A 172 -4.57 12.89 -8.95
C VAL A 172 -5.23 14.12 -9.56
N ASP A 173 -6.50 14.41 -9.19
CA ASP A 173 -7.35 15.44 -9.83
C ASP A 173 -7.87 16.56 -8.90
N GLU A 174 -7.53 16.57 -7.60
CA GLU A 174 -7.98 17.61 -6.66
C GLU A 174 -6.82 18.40 -6.04
N GLY A 175 -7.04 19.71 -5.85
CA GLY A 175 -6.14 20.64 -5.15
C GLY A 175 -5.91 20.29 -3.66
N PRO A 176 -5.21 21.16 -2.91
CA PRO A 176 -4.14 20.77 -1.99
C PRO A 176 -4.55 19.77 -0.89
N ALA A 177 -3.66 18.80 -0.68
CA ALA A 177 -3.42 18.00 0.53
C ALA A 177 -4.67 17.53 1.31
N GLY A 178 -5.21 16.38 0.91
CA GLY A 178 -5.78 15.43 1.86
C GLY A 178 -4.76 14.33 2.11
N ASN A 179 -4.57 13.90 3.35
CA ASN A 179 -3.86 12.65 3.69
C ASN A 179 -4.72 11.48 3.17
N ALA A 180 -4.66 11.22 1.87
CA ALA A 180 -5.28 10.04 1.30
C ALA A 180 -4.42 8.83 1.67
N THR A 181 -5.07 7.71 1.87
CA THR A 181 -4.42 6.42 2.08
C THR A 181 -4.70 5.54 0.89
N ILE A 182 -3.64 4.97 0.31
CA ILE A 182 -3.78 3.86 -0.64
C ILE A 182 -3.60 2.58 0.16
N THR A 183 -4.49 1.62 -0.02
CA THR A 183 -4.47 0.36 0.72
C THR A 183 -4.53 -0.80 -0.25
N TRP A 184 -3.68 -1.79 -0.06
CA TRP A 184 -3.71 -3.08 -0.74
C TRP A 184 -4.04 -4.17 0.26
N ARG A 185 -4.97 -5.05 -0.09
CA ARG A 185 -5.32 -6.20 0.75
C ARG A 185 -4.16 -7.18 0.75
N ALA A 186 -3.80 -7.65 1.94
CA ALA A 186 -2.96 -8.83 2.07
C ALA A 186 -3.77 -10.01 1.54
N SER A 187 -3.18 -10.81 0.66
CA SER A 187 -3.80 -12.05 0.21
C SER A 187 -4.07 -12.93 1.44
N ASP A 188 -5.25 -13.54 1.54
CA ASP A 188 -5.54 -14.53 2.57
C ASP A 188 -4.45 -15.62 2.52
N SER A 189 -3.56 -15.62 3.51
CA SER A 189 -2.50 -16.62 3.67
C SER A 189 -3.04 -17.93 4.23
#